data_AF-A0A0Q9KBM5-F1
#
_entry.id   AF-A0A0Q9KBM5-F1
#
_cell.length_a   1.000
_cell.length_b   1.000
_cell.length_c   1.000
_cell.angle_alpha   90.00
_cell.angle_beta   90.00
_cell.angle_gamma   90.00
#
_symmetry.space_group_name_H-M   'P 1'
#
loop_
_entity.id
_entity.type
_entity.pdbx_description
1 polymer ?
#
loop_
_entity_poly.entity_id
_entity_poly.type
_entity_poly.pdbx_seq_one_letter_code
_entity_poly.pdbx_strand_id
1 'polypeptide(L)'
;MRRTLVISDIHGCYDEFINLLALVDFKKNEDLLLLLGDYVDRGARSKDVVEKVLQLVQGGNVIAIRGNHDQRFIDVMTSEDETVKMKFFQQGGNVIAIRGNHDQRFIDVMTSEDETVKMKFFQHGGLITLESYCGLSLVGMSDEEKLQFGKEYINKHFNHHISFLNSLPFYYEDKEHIYVHAGLNPSFENWQEQSEYIFFE
;
A
#
# COMPACT_ATOMS: atom_id res chain seq x y z
N MET A 1 -13.82 -18.79 20.66
CA MET A 1 -13.02 -17.77 19.97
C MET A 1 -13.57 -17.59 18.58
N ARG A 2 -13.52 -16.36 18.06
CA ARG A 2 -13.85 -16.07 16.66
C ARG A 2 -12.70 -16.57 15.77
N ARG A 3 -12.98 -17.13 14.59
CA ARG A 3 -11.90 -17.48 13.64
C ARG A 3 -11.36 -16.18 13.02
N THR A 4 -10.04 -16.04 12.99
CA THR A 4 -9.37 -14.90 12.37
C THR A 4 -8.69 -15.36 11.08
N LEU A 5 -8.96 -14.68 9.98
CA LEU A 5 -8.33 -14.89 8.68
C LEU A 5 -7.39 -13.72 8.41
N VAL A 6 -6.12 -14.01 8.15
CA VAL A 6 -5.09 -12.99 7.89
C VAL A 6 -4.58 -13.18 6.47
N ILE A 7 -4.64 -12.14 5.64
CA ILE A 7 -4.23 -12.16 4.24
C ILE A 7 -3.29 -10.97 3.99
N SER A 8 -2.11 -11.24 3.43
CA SER A 8 -1.18 -10.20 2.99
C SER A 8 -1.19 -10.09 1.46
N ASP A 9 -0.61 -8.99 0.97
CA ASP A 9 -0.20 -8.75 -0.41
C ASP A 9 -1.22 -9.18 -1.47
N ILE A 10 -2.11 -8.25 -1.86
CA ILE A 10 -3.12 -8.52 -2.90
C ILE A 10 -2.66 -8.05 -4.28
N HIS A 11 -1.98 -6.90 -4.36
CA HIS A 11 -1.36 -6.36 -5.57
C HIS A 11 -2.28 -6.40 -6.80
N GLY A 12 -3.48 -5.83 -6.70
CA GLY A 12 -4.41 -5.77 -7.83
C GLY A 12 -4.91 -7.13 -8.35
N CYS A 13 -4.61 -8.25 -7.69
CA CYS A 13 -5.07 -9.61 -8.01
C CYS A 13 -6.50 -9.83 -7.50
N TYR A 14 -7.46 -9.09 -8.08
CA TYR A 14 -8.85 -9.08 -7.61
C TYR A 14 -9.51 -10.46 -7.67
N ASP A 15 -9.36 -11.18 -8.78
CA ASP A 15 -10.06 -12.45 -8.98
C ASP A 15 -9.50 -13.52 -8.03
N GLU A 16 -8.19 -13.54 -7.82
CA GLU A 16 -7.52 -14.37 -6.82
C GLU A 16 -7.99 -14.03 -5.41
N PHE A 17 -8.11 -12.75 -5.07
CA PHE A 17 -8.60 -12.33 -3.75
C PHE A 17 -10.04 -12.81 -3.49
N ILE A 18 -10.95 -12.63 -4.46
CA ILE A 18 -12.33 -13.11 -4.33
C ILE A 18 -12.38 -14.65 -4.27
N ASN A 19 -11.60 -15.34 -5.10
CA ASN A 19 -11.52 -16.79 -5.09
C ASN A 19 -10.97 -17.32 -3.76
N LEU A 20 -9.98 -16.65 -3.17
CA LEU A 20 -9.43 -17.00 -1.87
C LEU A 20 -10.49 -16.86 -0.77
N LEU A 21 -11.24 -15.75 -0.73
CA LEU A 21 -12.32 -15.56 0.24
C LEU A 21 -13.42 -16.63 0.11
N ALA A 22 -13.73 -17.05 -1.13
CA ALA A 22 -14.66 -18.14 -1.38
C ALA A 22 -14.10 -19.50 -0.94
N LEU A 23 -12.82 -19.77 -1.23
CA LEU A 23 -12.14 -21.02 -0.90
C LEU A 23 -12.11 -21.28 0.62
N VAL A 24 -11.87 -20.23 1.42
CA VAL A 24 -11.82 -20.34 2.89
C VAL A 24 -13.20 -20.25 3.56
N ASP A 25 -14.26 -20.13 2.76
CA ASP A 25 -15.65 -19.90 3.20
C ASP A 25 -15.71 -18.76 4.22
N PHE A 26 -15.28 -17.57 3.81
CA PHE A 26 -15.29 -16.38 4.66
C PHE A 26 -16.73 -15.97 5.02
N LYS A 27 -17.01 -15.91 6.32
CA LYS A 27 -18.31 -15.54 6.89
C LYS A 27 -18.17 -14.29 7.73
N LYS A 28 -18.55 -13.15 7.17
CA LYS A 28 -18.47 -11.83 7.83
C LYS A 28 -19.09 -11.74 9.24
N ASN A 29 -20.06 -12.60 9.57
CA ASN A 29 -20.72 -12.58 10.89
C ASN A 29 -19.97 -13.44 11.92
N GLU A 30 -19.19 -14.41 11.45
CA GLU A 30 -18.53 -15.44 12.27
C GLU A 30 -17.01 -15.25 12.33
N ASP A 31 -16.42 -14.60 11.33
CA ASP A 31 -14.97 -14.41 11.19
C ASP A 31 -14.55 -12.95 11.44
N LEU A 32 -13.28 -12.78 11.78
CA LEU A 32 -12.55 -11.52 11.63
C LEU A 32 -11.61 -11.65 10.42
N LEU A 33 -11.68 -10.71 9.48
CA LEU A 33 -10.73 -10.64 8.36
C LEU A 33 -9.71 -9.52 8.62
N LEU A 34 -8.43 -9.87 8.59
CA LEU A 34 -7.29 -8.94 8.71
C LEU A 34 -6.53 -8.90 7.39
N LEU A 35 -6.46 -7.73 6.78
CA LEU A 35 -5.76 -7.48 5.52
C LEU A 35 -4.50 -6.67 5.77
N LEU A 36 -3.35 -7.19 5.34
CA LEU A 36 -2.03 -6.68 5.71
C LEU A 36 -1.40 -5.68 4.73
N GLY A 37 -2.21 -5.01 3.90
CA GLY A 37 -1.71 -4.00 2.96
C GLY A 37 -1.33 -4.54 1.58
N ASP A 38 -0.74 -3.66 0.79
CA ASP A 38 -0.33 -3.89 -0.60
C ASP A 38 -1.52 -4.30 -1.48
N TYR A 39 -2.51 -3.42 -1.52
CA TYR A 39 -3.73 -3.59 -2.31
C TYR A 39 -3.52 -3.24 -3.78
N VAL A 40 -2.68 -2.25 -4.02
CA VAL A 40 -2.36 -1.72 -5.34
C VAL A 40 -1.06 -2.32 -5.89
N ASP A 41 -0.72 -1.91 -7.10
CA ASP A 41 0.48 -2.30 -7.83
C ASP A 41 0.48 -3.72 -8.40
N ARG A 42 1.33 -3.97 -9.41
CA ARG A 42 1.55 -5.23 -10.17
C ARG A 42 0.33 -5.80 -10.93
N GLY A 43 -0.81 -6.02 -10.28
CA GLY A 43 -2.00 -6.61 -10.89
C GLY A 43 -2.90 -5.58 -11.59
N ALA A 44 -3.64 -6.03 -12.60
CA ALA A 44 -4.41 -5.18 -13.49
C ALA A 44 -5.67 -4.54 -12.85
N ARG A 45 -6.06 -4.99 -11.65
CA ARG A 45 -7.36 -4.64 -11.03
C ARG A 45 -7.23 -3.94 -9.69
N SER A 46 -6.17 -3.14 -9.49
CA SER A 46 -5.92 -2.36 -8.27
C SER A 46 -7.13 -1.53 -7.83
N LYS A 47 -7.81 -0.84 -8.75
CA LYS A 47 -9.05 -0.10 -8.45
C LYS A 47 -10.13 -0.99 -7.81
N ASP A 48 -10.36 -2.17 -8.39
CA ASP A 48 -11.40 -3.09 -7.95
C ASP A 48 -11.05 -3.72 -6.59
N VAL A 49 -9.76 -3.97 -6.34
CA VAL A 49 -9.26 -4.42 -5.02
C VAL A 49 -9.53 -3.34 -3.97
N VAL A 50 -9.12 -2.09 -4.21
CA VAL A 50 -9.31 -1.00 -3.24
C VAL A 50 -10.80 -0.78 -2.94
N GLU A 51 -11.65 -0.76 -3.97
CA GLU A 51 -13.10 -0.69 -3.81
C GLU A 51 -13.63 -1.85 -2.95
N LYS A 52 -13.17 -3.08 -3.22
CA LYS A 52 -13.61 -4.25 -2.45
C LYS A 52 -13.19 -4.20 -1.00
N VAL A 53 -11.95 -3.78 -0.73
CA VAL A 53 -11.42 -3.64 0.64
C VAL A 53 -12.18 -2.57 1.40
N LEU A 54 -12.46 -1.43 0.77
CA LEU A 54 -13.32 -0.38 1.34
C LEU A 54 -14.70 -0.91 1.72
N GLN A 55 -15.38 -1.61 0.81
CA GLN A 55 -16.70 -2.21 1.07
C GLN A 55 -16.67 -3.23 2.22
N LEU A 56 -15.62 -4.05 2.28
CA LEU A 56 -15.43 -5.04 3.34
C LEU A 56 -15.25 -4.38 4.71
N VAL A 57 -14.41 -3.34 4.79
CA VAL A 57 -14.19 -2.56 6.02
C VAL A 57 -15.48 -1.86 6.47
N GLN A 58 -16.21 -1.21 5.56
CA GLN A 58 -17.51 -0.59 5.86
C GLN A 58 -18.57 -1.60 6.30
N GLY A 59 -18.50 -2.84 5.82
CA GLY A 59 -19.37 -3.94 6.22
C GLY A 59 -19.11 -4.47 7.64
N GLY A 60 -18.01 -4.06 8.27
CA GLY A 60 -17.61 -4.45 9.62
C GLY A 60 -16.97 -5.84 9.71
N ASN A 61 -16.37 -6.14 10.86
CA ASN A 61 -15.58 -7.37 11.12
C ASN A 61 -14.40 -7.57 10.15
N VAL A 62 -13.89 -6.48 9.60
CA VAL A 62 -12.70 -6.45 8.75
C VAL A 62 -11.78 -5.33 9.24
N ILE A 63 -10.50 -5.63 9.35
CA ILE A 63 -9.43 -4.68 9.67
C ILE A 63 -8.46 -4.70 8.49
N ALA A 64 -8.11 -3.52 8.01
CA ALA A 64 -7.14 -3.34 6.94
C ALA A 64 -6.03 -2.42 7.44
N ILE A 65 -4.78 -2.81 7.24
CA ILE A 65 -3.61 -1.96 7.48
C ILE A 65 -2.99 -1.55 6.14
N ARG A 66 -2.09 -0.57 6.16
CA ARG A 66 -1.45 -0.02 4.97
C ARG A 66 -0.16 -0.77 4.63
N GLY A 67 0.05 -1.05 3.34
CA GLY A 67 1.32 -1.55 2.82
C GLY A 67 2.19 -0.45 2.19
N ASN A 68 3.40 -0.82 1.79
CA ASN A 68 4.37 0.15 1.25
C ASN A 68 3.98 0.62 -0.16
N HIS A 69 3.37 -0.24 -0.98
CA HIS A 69 2.88 0.11 -2.30
C HIS A 69 1.67 1.05 -2.22
N ASP A 70 0.82 0.86 -1.21
CA ASP A 70 -0.30 1.77 -0.95
C ASP A 70 0.19 3.17 -0.56
N GLN A 71 1.23 3.26 0.28
CA GLN A 71 1.82 4.54 0.68
C GLN A 71 2.42 5.28 -0.52
N ARG A 72 3.21 4.60 -1.37
CA ARG A 72 3.76 5.22 -2.59
C ARG A 72 2.66 5.74 -3.51
N PHE A 73 1.55 5.01 -3.63
CA PHE A 73 0.40 5.45 -4.42
C PHE A 73 -0.25 6.72 -3.84
N ILE A 74 -0.42 6.80 -2.53
CA ILE A 74 -0.91 8.01 -1.85
C ILE A 74 0.04 9.18 -2.10
N ASP A 75 1.35 8.99 -1.88
CA ASP A 75 2.36 10.04 -2.04
C ASP A 75 2.31 10.65 -3.44
N VAL A 76 2.18 9.80 -4.47
CA VAL A 76 2.03 10.25 -5.86
C VAL A 76 0.77 11.09 -6.03
N MET A 77 -0.35 10.72 -5.41
CA MET A 77 -1.64 11.41 -5.57
C MET A 77 -1.74 12.72 -4.79
N THR A 78 -0.96 12.88 -3.71
CA THR A 78 -1.00 14.05 -2.81
C THR A 78 0.16 15.03 -3.02
N SER A 79 1.14 14.71 -3.86
CA SER A 79 2.40 15.48 -4.01
C SER A 79 2.30 16.88 -4.64
N GLU A 80 1.14 17.53 -4.70
CA GLU A 80 1.04 18.94 -5.16
C GLU A 80 1.40 19.96 -4.07
N ASP A 81 1.70 19.51 -2.85
CA ASP A 81 2.16 20.37 -1.76
C ASP A 81 3.64 20.12 -1.44
N GLU A 82 4.53 20.95 -2.00
CA GLU A 82 5.98 20.95 -1.73
C GLU A 82 6.34 21.21 -0.25
N THR A 83 5.36 21.54 0.61
CA THR A 83 5.57 21.86 2.02
C THR A 83 5.67 20.65 2.95
N VAL A 84 5.38 19.43 2.50
CA VAL A 84 5.38 18.23 3.37
C VAL A 84 6.64 17.37 3.24
N LYS A 85 7.58 17.71 2.34
CA LYS A 85 8.83 16.96 2.23
C LYS A 85 9.91 17.49 3.18
N MET A 86 10.39 16.56 4.02
CA MET A 86 11.72 16.48 4.66
C MET A 86 11.84 16.95 6.12
N LYS A 87 12.11 15.96 7.00
CA LYS A 87 13.38 15.90 7.75
C LYS A 87 13.86 14.44 7.87
N PHE A 88 14.96 14.12 7.19
CA PHE A 88 15.80 12.95 7.43
C PHE A 88 17.03 13.34 8.26
N PHE A 89 17.60 12.41 9.03
CA PHE A 89 19.04 12.06 9.03
C PHE A 89 19.30 10.69 9.71
N GLN A 90 20.37 10.04 9.25
CA GLN A 90 20.82 8.63 9.37
C GLN A 90 21.17 8.11 10.78
N GLN A 91 21.19 6.77 10.98
CA GLN A 91 22.38 5.91 11.22
C GLN A 91 22.01 4.41 11.22
N GLY A 92 22.91 3.56 10.70
CA GLY A 92 22.66 2.14 10.38
C GLY A 92 22.95 1.12 11.48
N GLY A 93 22.57 -0.14 11.23
CA GLY A 93 22.88 -1.31 12.06
C GLY A 93 22.24 -2.59 11.52
N ASN A 94 22.99 -3.69 11.56
CA ASN A 94 22.67 -5.00 10.98
C ASN A 94 21.31 -5.59 11.40
N VAL A 95 20.50 -5.99 10.41
CA VAL A 95 19.31 -6.83 10.57
C VAL A 95 19.44 -8.06 9.69
N ILE A 96 19.09 -9.23 10.22
CA ILE A 96 18.84 -10.43 9.42
C ILE A 96 17.34 -10.47 9.12
N ALA A 97 16.95 -9.90 7.98
CA ALA A 97 15.66 -10.12 7.37
C ALA A 97 15.74 -11.36 6.46
N ILE A 98 14.71 -12.20 6.45
CA ILE A 98 14.53 -13.16 5.35
C ILE A 98 13.96 -12.35 4.18
N ARG A 99 14.85 -12.05 3.23
CA ARG A 99 14.81 -10.91 2.32
C ARG A 99 14.04 -11.19 1.02
N GLY A 100 13.11 -10.29 0.67
CA GLY A 100 12.83 -9.93 -0.73
C GLY A 100 13.88 -8.93 -1.20
N ASN A 101 14.68 -9.26 -2.22
CA ASN A 101 16.00 -8.65 -2.44
C ASN A 101 16.03 -7.39 -3.32
N HIS A 102 14.87 -6.87 -3.70
CA HIS A 102 14.73 -5.91 -4.79
C HIS A 102 14.68 -4.44 -4.31
N ASP A 103 14.10 -4.16 -3.13
CA ASP A 103 13.80 -2.77 -2.70
C ASP A 103 14.92 -2.15 -1.83
N GLN A 104 15.78 -2.96 -1.19
CA GLN A 104 16.87 -2.42 -0.35
C GLN A 104 18.00 -1.75 -1.15
N ARG A 105 18.34 -2.25 -2.33
CA ARG A 105 19.38 -1.65 -3.20
C ARG A 105 18.95 -0.31 -3.83
N PHE A 106 17.71 0.04 -3.65
CA PHE A 106 17.04 1.15 -4.30
C PHE A 106 17.01 2.41 -3.43
N ILE A 107 17.12 2.23 -2.11
CA ILE A 107 17.17 3.29 -1.09
C ILE A 107 18.59 3.83 -0.95
N ASP A 108 19.59 2.96 -1.10
CA ASP A 108 21.01 3.35 -1.13
C ASP A 108 21.33 4.34 -2.27
N VAL A 109 20.45 4.42 -3.28
CA VAL A 109 20.55 5.34 -4.42
C VAL A 109 19.68 6.60 -4.24
N MET A 110 18.75 6.63 -3.28
CA MET A 110 17.71 7.67 -3.09
C MET A 110 18.13 8.87 -2.21
N THR A 111 19.41 9.01 -1.89
CA THR A 111 19.88 10.12 -1.04
C THR A 111 20.31 11.38 -1.80
N SER A 112 19.76 11.62 -2.99
CA SER A 112 19.79 12.94 -3.64
C SER A 112 18.46 13.25 -4.37
N GLU A 113 18.15 14.54 -4.51
CA GLU A 113 16.83 15.20 -4.63
C GLU A 113 15.95 14.93 -5.88
N ASP A 114 15.86 13.70 -6.40
CA ASP A 114 15.78 13.49 -7.87
C ASP A 114 14.48 12.89 -8.47
N GLU A 115 14.28 13.06 -9.81
CA GLU A 115 13.21 12.57 -10.73
C GLU A 115 12.82 11.08 -10.61
N THR A 116 13.56 10.36 -9.78
CA THR A 116 13.47 8.94 -9.48
C THR A 116 12.11 8.50 -8.94
N VAL A 117 11.42 9.24 -8.07
CA VAL A 117 10.11 8.79 -7.52
C VAL A 117 9.08 8.53 -8.63
N LYS A 118 9.03 9.40 -9.64
CA LYS A 118 8.18 9.24 -10.83
C LYS A 118 8.63 8.01 -11.63
N MET A 119 9.92 7.91 -11.97
CA MET A 119 10.49 6.78 -12.71
C MET A 119 10.24 5.42 -12.02
N LYS A 120 10.30 5.39 -10.70
CA LYS A 120 10.15 4.18 -9.87
C LYS A 120 8.70 3.70 -9.78
N PHE A 121 7.75 4.63 -9.70
CA PHE A 121 6.32 4.32 -9.84
C PHE A 121 6.04 3.65 -11.18
N PHE A 122 6.59 4.16 -12.29
CA PHE A 122 6.41 3.57 -13.61
C PHE A 122 7.11 2.21 -13.77
N GLN A 123 8.26 1.99 -13.14
CA GLN A 123 9.04 0.74 -13.27
C GLN A 123 8.48 -0.44 -12.45
N HIS A 124 7.64 -0.21 -11.44
CA HIS A 124 7.20 -1.28 -10.52
C HIS A 124 5.70 -1.60 -10.55
N GLY A 125 4.96 -1.08 -11.54
CA GLY A 125 3.55 -1.40 -11.81
C GLY A 125 2.58 -0.26 -11.49
N GLY A 126 3.08 0.93 -11.13
CA GLY A 126 2.28 2.13 -10.96
C GLY A 126 1.50 2.51 -12.21
N LEU A 127 2.06 2.25 -13.40
CA LEU A 127 1.32 2.40 -14.66
C LEU A 127 0.06 1.52 -14.72
N ILE A 128 0.20 0.24 -14.35
CA ILE A 128 -0.90 -0.72 -14.32
C ILE A 128 -1.97 -0.25 -13.32
N THR A 129 -1.54 0.29 -12.18
CA THR A 129 -2.45 0.91 -11.21
C THR A 129 -3.19 2.10 -11.82
N LEU A 130 -2.51 3.06 -12.45
CA LEU A 130 -3.17 4.19 -13.12
C LEU A 130 -4.17 3.74 -14.19
N GLU A 131 -3.77 2.79 -15.04
CA GLU A 131 -4.63 2.25 -16.10
C GLU A 131 -5.88 1.57 -15.52
N SER A 132 -5.75 0.85 -14.41
CA SER A 132 -6.90 0.21 -13.73
C SER A 132 -7.95 1.22 -13.24
N TYR A 133 -7.51 2.41 -12.85
CA TYR A 133 -8.37 3.51 -12.41
C TYR A 133 -8.96 4.29 -13.60
N CYS A 134 -8.16 4.56 -14.62
CA CYS A 134 -8.56 5.39 -15.76
C CYS A 134 -9.41 4.63 -16.78
N GLY A 135 -9.30 3.29 -16.85
CA GLY A 135 -10.05 2.47 -17.80
C GLY A 135 -9.68 2.71 -19.28
N LEU A 136 -8.54 3.37 -19.52
CA LEU A 136 -8.04 3.73 -20.84
C LEU A 136 -6.61 3.22 -20.98
N SER A 137 -6.28 2.71 -22.16
CA SER A 137 -4.90 2.40 -22.52
C SER A 137 -4.16 3.71 -22.74
N LEU A 138 -3.17 4.01 -21.90
CA LEU A 138 -2.43 5.28 -21.94
C LEU A 138 -1.31 5.27 -23.00
N VAL A 139 -1.49 4.47 -24.06
CA VAL A 139 -0.49 4.23 -25.10
C VAL A 139 -0.29 5.48 -25.96
N GLY A 140 0.97 5.85 -26.16
CA GLY A 140 1.35 7.01 -26.98
C GLY A 140 1.57 8.31 -26.21
N MET A 141 1.25 8.34 -24.91
CA MET A 141 1.59 9.46 -24.02
C MET A 141 3.00 9.28 -23.42
N SER A 142 3.67 10.39 -23.13
CA SER A 142 4.86 10.40 -22.28
C SER A 142 4.49 10.05 -20.82
N ASP A 143 5.44 9.56 -20.04
CA ASP A 143 5.16 9.15 -18.66
C ASP A 143 4.67 10.30 -17.77
N GLU A 144 5.11 11.53 -18.04
CA GLU A 144 4.63 12.72 -17.33
C GLU A 144 3.17 13.06 -17.66
N GLU A 145 2.77 12.96 -18.94
CA GLU A 145 1.38 13.16 -19.35
C GLU A 145 0.45 12.10 -18.77
N LYS A 146 0.89 10.82 -18.76
CA LYS A 146 0.13 9.73 -18.13
C LYS A 146 -0.08 9.99 -16.64
N LEU A 147 0.98 10.43 -15.96
CA LEU A 147 0.95 10.72 -14.54
C LEU A 147 0.00 11.87 -14.24
N GLN A 148 0.13 12.98 -14.96
CA GLN A 148 -0.70 14.17 -14.75
C GLN A 148 -2.18 13.85 -15.00
N PHE A 149 -2.49 13.23 -16.14
CA PHE A 149 -3.85 12.81 -16.46
C PHE A 149 -4.41 11.84 -15.40
N GLY A 150 -3.63 10.83 -15.03
CA GLY A 150 -4.03 9.84 -14.04
C GLY A 150 -4.34 10.46 -12.68
N LYS A 151 -3.47 11.36 -12.21
CA LYS A 151 -3.67 12.11 -10.96
C LYS A 151 -4.96 12.93 -11.00
N GLU A 152 -5.14 13.75 -12.03
CA GLU A 152 -6.33 14.60 -12.19
C GLU A 152 -7.61 13.75 -12.23
N TYR A 153 -7.59 12.66 -13.00
CA TYR A 153 -8.74 11.77 -13.13
C TYR A 153 -9.08 11.06 -11.82
N ILE A 154 -8.08 10.47 -11.14
CA ILE A 154 -8.26 9.77 -9.87
C ILE A 154 -8.71 10.73 -8.78
N ASN A 155 -8.10 11.92 -8.67
CA ASN A 155 -8.54 12.91 -7.69
C ASN A 155 -9.95 13.44 -7.98
N LYS A 156 -10.37 13.50 -9.24
CA LYS A 156 -11.73 13.93 -9.58
C LYS A 156 -12.79 12.86 -9.33
N HIS A 157 -12.48 11.61 -9.62
CA HIS A 157 -13.49 10.53 -9.67
C HIS A 157 -13.38 9.53 -8.51
N PHE A 158 -12.19 9.37 -7.92
CA PHE A 158 -11.85 8.33 -6.94
C PHE A 158 -11.07 8.88 -5.73
N ASN A 159 -11.18 10.17 -5.40
CA ASN A 159 -10.52 10.74 -4.22
C ASN A 159 -10.90 10.04 -2.91
N HIS A 160 -12.09 9.45 -2.84
CA HIS A 160 -12.52 8.65 -1.70
C HIS A 160 -11.67 7.37 -1.51
N HIS A 161 -11.12 6.78 -2.59
CA HIS A 161 -10.15 5.68 -2.48
C HIS A 161 -8.84 6.16 -1.87
N ILE A 162 -8.34 7.33 -2.30
CA ILE A 162 -7.10 7.91 -1.75
C ILE A 162 -7.28 8.26 -0.28
N SER A 163 -8.41 8.90 0.05
CA SER A 163 -8.78 9.22 1.43
C SER A 163 -8.90 7.98 2.31
N PHE A 164 -9.48 6.91 1.76
CA PHE A 164 -9.58 5.62 2.44
C PHE A 164 -8.20 5.01 2.71
N LEU A 165 -7.36 4.86 1.68
CA LEU A 165 -6.00 4.32 1.84
C LEU A 165 -5.20 5.16 2.85
N ASN A 166 -5.33 6.49 2.79
CA ASN A 166 -4.68 7.40 3.72
C ASN A 166 -5.25 7.38 5.15
N SER A 167 -6.42 6.76 5.36
CA SER A 167 -6.99 6.55 6.70
C SER A 167 -6.55 5.23 7.33
N LEU A 168 -5.98 4.30 6.55
CA LEU A 168 -5.60 2.98 7.05
C LEU A 168 -4.44 3.09 8.05
N PRO A 169 -4.51 2.42 9.20
CA PRO A 169 -3.42 2.40 10.17
C PRO A 169 -2.22 1.60 9.65
N PHE A 170 -1.04 1.85 10.20
CA PHE A 170 0.20 1.15 9.83
C PHE A 170 0.34 -0.22 10.51
N TYR A 171 -0.35 -0.41 11.63
CA TYR A 171 -0.36 -1.66 12.38
C TYR A 171 -1.72 -1.85 13.07
N TYR A 172 -1.97 -3.07 13.53
CA TYR A 172 -3.07 -3.39 14.44
C TYR A 172 -2.54 -4.26 15.58
N GLU A 173 -3.02 -4.05 16.80
CA GLU A 173 -2.64 -4.85 17.97
C GLU A 173 -3.91 -5.33 18.68
N ASP A 174 -3.98 -6.64 18.93
CA ASP A 174 -4.98 -7.25 19.79
C ASP A 174 -4.33 -7.72 21.11
N LYS A 175 -5.05 -8.51 21.92
CA LYS A 175 -4.54 -8.95 23.23
C LYS A 175 -3.37 -9.94 23.13
N GLU A 176 -3.23 -10.61 21.99
CA GLU A 176 -2.33 -11.75 21.79
C GLU A 176 -1.34 -11.51 20.64
N HIS A 177 -1.65 -10.63 19.70
CA HIS A 177 -0.89 -10.46 18.46
C HIS A 177 -0.73 -8.99 18.04
N ILE A 178 0.40 -8.71 17.38
CA ILE A 178 0.64 -7.47 16.64
C ILE A 178 0.72 -7.83 15.16
N TYR A 179 0.01 -7.05 14.33
CA TYR A 179 -0.04 -7.19 12.89
C TYR A 179 0.56 -5.93 12.26
N VAL A 180 1.58 -6.13 11.45
CA VAL A 180 2.30 -5.10 10.70
C VAL A 180 2.62 -5.64 9.32
N HIS A 181 2.69 -4.77 8.32
CA HIS A 181 2.98 -5.17 6.95
C HIS A 181 4.41 -5.72 6.80
N ALA A 182 5.44 -4.93 7.18
CA ALA A 182 6.84 -5.36 7.11
C ALA A 182 7.38 -5.82 8.48
N GLY A 183 7.55 -4.89 9.42
CA GLY A 183 8.17 -5.22 10.70
C GLY A 183 8.15 -4.13 11.76
N LEU A 184 8.68 -4.48 12.93
CA LEU A 184 8.89 -3.60 14.07
C LEU A 184 10.39 -3.45 14.32
N ASN A 185 10.82 -2.25 14.73
CA ASN A 185 12.20 -1.97 15.08
C ASN A 185 12.46 -2.31 16.56
N PRO A 186 13.26 -3.34 16.86
CA PRO A 186 13.54 -3.74 18.24
C PRO A 186 14.43 -2.73 18.99
N SER A 187 15.00 -1.74 18.30
CA SER A 187 15.84 -0.69 18.91
C SER A 187 15.02 0.37 19.64
N PHE A 188 13.71 0.42 19.41
CA PHE A 188 12.81 1.34 20.08
C PHE A 188 12.22 0.67 21.33
N GLU A 189 12.40 1.28 22.51
CA GLU A 189 11.75 0.81 23.75
C GLU A 189 10.22 0.82 23.62
N ASN A 190 9.68 1.86 22.99
CA ASN A 190 8.31 1.91 22.52
C ASN A 190 8.30 1.80 20.98
N TRP A 191 8.11 0.59 20.46
CA TRP A 191 8.10 0.33 19.02
C TRP A 191 7.03 1.13 18.26
N GLN A 192 5.97 1.59 18.94
CA GLN A 192 4.92 2.41 18.33
C GLN A 192 5.40 3.82 17.95
N GLU A 193 6.54 4.27 18.52
CA GLU A 193 7.18 5.55 18.22
C GLU A 193 8.19 5.46 17.06
N GLN A 194 8.34 4.28 16.46
CA GLN A 194 9.18 4.11 15.28
C GLN A 194 8.67 4.95 14.11
N SER A 195 9.56 5.32 13.20
CA SER A 195 9.18 6.03 11.98
C SER A 195 8.16 5.23 11.18
N GLU A 196 7.17 5.91 10.59
CA GLU A 196 6.16 5.33 9.70
C GLU A 196 6.81 4.48 8.60
N TYR A 197 7.96 4.92 8.09
CA TYR A 197 8.75 4.23 7.07
C TYR A 197 9.16 2.80 7.47
N ILE A 198 9.38 2.55 8.76
CA ILE A 198 9.85 1.25 9.25
C ILE A 198 8.71 0.21 9.30
N PHE A 199 7.45 0.63 9.29
CA PHE A 199 6.33 -0.31 9.15
C PHE A 199 6.26 -0.94 7.74
N PHE A 200 7.05 -0.43 6.80
CA PHE A 200 6.99 -0.71 5.36
C PHE A 200 8.25 -1.38 4.78
N GLU A 201 9.32 -1.51 5.57
CA GLU A 201 10.63 -2.05 5.18
C GLU A 201 11.20 -3.08 6.17
#